data_AF-A0A9D8IA78-F1
#
_entry.id   AF-A0A9D8IA78-F1
#
_cell.length_a   1.000
_cell.length_b   1.000
_cell.length_c   1.000
_cell.angle_alpha   90.00
_cell.angle_beta   90.00
_cell.angle_gamma   90.00
#
_symmetry.space_group_name_H-M   'P 1'
#
loop_
_entity.id
_entity.type
_entity.pdbx_description
1 polymer ?
#
loop_
_entity_poly.entity_id
_entity_poly.type
_entity_poly.pdbx_seq_one_letter_code
_entity_poly.pdbx_strand_id
1 'polypeptide(L)'
;MNPRRREDAAVRLPRTLLRFLLLATLAANPGIALRAQQAASRPGLLVVARDDSRSVTFLAPTPNFTLTPQQSIHPQLKPAFIAEWTGYIKIPRAGRYTFFADAHVFINGREVEGQPVQLAAGENTLRIAFARKPGGPARLQLQWHSDHFAREPVPWTAFVRREYPTLPSLADTVPGPVVSEAPLQRFHQLARQLNCIECHELYGPPRRAFGANEAPPPLTDAGNKLRASWLEDVLVRNRRVRPWMSLLPAHGGETARELVPLFAQQAGAELGEGERAEPLPPAQLDEGAKLLGSGDGGLSCITCHDFKGRRSVGDLRGPDMVEMHARIRGDWLRRWLRDPGRIQQGTAMPAFFSEMPAAEAEAKIDRLLRTLAAGRDLPLPAGLDAPTADFKLAAHNEVVVHRTFIAESSPRSIAVGFPGGLSCVFDSEACSLRYVWIGGFLDVEPVWTGRGGGNAKAIGQRIFTAPNAFPLRLGSMEAEPKQLAFKGYSLVKSPNGAMEAVEFRFEADGVAVKQVLARSRGGGLEMRFNLGNRTNDSWFAATDSDKARVSSPDGEFHNGRLVVRGARQTRFTVRIDPK
;
A
#
# COMPACT_ATOMS: atom_id res chain seq x y z
N MET A 1 -8.66 25.74 -81.10
CA MET A 1 -8.31 24.92 -79.92
C MET A 1 -7.45 25.75 -78.96
N ASN A 2 -8.09 26.38 -77.98
CA ASN A 2 -7.65 26.99 -76.70
C ASN A 2 -8.91 27.77 -76.23
N PRO A 3 -9.32 27.87 -74.93
CA PRO A 3 -8.51 28.27 -73.78
C PRO A 3 -8.88 27.61 -72.41
N ARG A 4 -8.11 27.91 -71.34
CA ARG A 4 -8.55 28.41 -70.00
C ARG A 4 -7.76 27.85 -68.79
N ARG A 5 -7.72 28.73 -67.76
CA ARG A 5 -7.48 28.55 -66.31
C ARG A 5 -6.02 28.69 -65.86
N ARG A 6 -5.70 29.34 -64.74
CA ARG A 6 -6.43 30.17 -63.76
C ARG A 6 -5.33 30.87 -62.94
N GLU A 7 -5.54 32.14 -62.61
CA GLU A 7 -4.76 32.89 -61.62
C GLU A 7 -5.05 32.34 -60.22
N ASP A 8 -4.01 32.19 -59.39
CA ASP A 8 -4.15 32.14 -57.93
C ASP A 8 -3.18 33.15 -57.31
N ALA A 9 -3.79 34.09 -56.59
CA ALA A 9 -3.15 35.20 -55.91
C ALA A 9 -2.49 34.73 -54.59
N ALA A 10 -1.18 34.94 -54.47
CA ALA A 10 -0.46 34.78 -53.21
C ALA A 10 -0.74 35.97 -52.30
N VAL A 11 -1.53 35.73 -51.24
CA VAL A 11 -1.76 36.67 -50.14
C VAL A 11 -0.45 36.85 -49.35
N ARG A 12 0.10 38.07 -49.39
CA ARG A 12 1.26 38.49 -48.58
C ARG A 12 0.82 38.74 -47.13
N LEU A 13 1.39 38.00 -46.19
CA LEU A 13 1.32 38.31 -44.76
C LEU A 13 2.36 39.38 -44.38
N PRO A 14 2.03 40.38 -43.55
CA PRO A 14 2.95 41.47 -43.22
C PRO A 14 4.06 41.01 -42.26
N ARG A 15 5.30 41.37 -42.63
CA ARG A 15 6.53 41.21 -41.84
C ARG A 15 6.56 42.23 -40.70
N THR A 16 6.09 41.86 -39.52
CA THR A 16 6.34 42.64 -38.28
C THR A 16 6.22 41.73 -37.06
N LEU A 17 7.18 40.82 -36.86
CA LEU A 17 7.38 40.09 -35.60
C LEU A 17 8.73 39.37 -35.52
N LEU A 18 9.79 39.99 -36.07
CA LEU A 18 11.15 39.45 -35.94
C LEU A 18 12.17 40.58 -35.73
N ARG A 19 12.32 40.99 -34.47
CA ARG A 19 13.50 41.64 -33.87
C ARG A 19 13.13 41.95 -32.42
N PHE A 20 13.88 41.43 -31.46
CA PHE A 20 14.36 42.12 -30.24
C PHE A 20 15.02 41.08 -29.32
N LEU A 21 16.30 40.82 -29.60
CA LEU A 21 17.31 40.39 -28.64
C LEU A 21 18.22 41.61 -28.46
N LEU A 22 18.16 42.25 -27.29
CA LEU A 22 19.12 43.28 -26.91
C LEU A 22 19.42 43.14 -25.42
N LEU A 23 20.70 42.94 -25.16
CA LEU A 23 21.33 42.65 -23.89
C LEU A 23 21.12 43.77 -22.87
N ALA A 24 20.82 43.39 -21.63
CA ALA A 24 21.19 44.18 -20.45
C ALA A 24 22.33 43.44 -19.73
N THR A 25 23.57 43.86 -20.01
CA THR A 25 24.74 43.48 -19.22
C THR A 25 24.79 44.32 -17.95
N LEU A 26 24.38 43.76 -16.82
CA LEU A 26 24.85 44.24 -15.52
C LEU A 26 26.23 43.63 -15.25
N ALA A 27 27.25 44.49 -15.19
CA ALA A 27 28.58 44.12 -14.71
C ALA A 27 28.47 43.67 -13.24
N ALA A 28 28.67 42.37 -12.98
CA ALA A 28 28.70 41.82 -11.64
C ALA A 28 30.13 41.93 -11.07
N ASN A 29 30.24 42.64 -9.95
CA ASN A 29 31.45 42.78 -9.14
C ASN A 29 31.77 41.42 -8.46
N PRO A 30 32.96 40.82 -8.63
CA PRO A 30 33.24 39.44 -8.21
C PRO A 30 33.27 39.21 -6.68
N GLY A 31 33.11 40.26 -5.86
CA GLY A 31 33.16 40.20 -4.39
C GLY A 31 31.83 39.92 -3.68
N ILE A 32 30.68 39.85 -4.37
CA ILE A 32 29.36 39.58 -3.75
C ILE A 32 28.95 38.09 -3.92
N ALA A 33 29.70 37.32 -4.69
CA ALA A 33 29.37 35.93 -5.07
C ALA A 33 29.53 34.87 -3.96
N LEU A 34 30.04 35.20 -2.77
CA LEU A 34 30.27 34.22 -1.70
C LEU A 34 29.34 34.33 -0.48
N ARG A 35 28.29 35.17 -0.54
CA ARG A 35 27.30 35.31 0.55
C ARG A 35 25.85 35.32 0.11
N ALA A 36 25.54 34.85 -1.10
CA ALA A 36 24.20 34.36 -1.42
C ALA A 36 24.02 33.02 -0.71
N GLN A 37 23.67 33.08 0.57
CA GLN A 37 23.04 31.99 1.32
C GLN A 37 22.07 31.29 0.37
N GLN A 38 22.27 29.98 0.13
CA GLN A 38 21.40 29.15 -0.71
C GLN A 38 19.95 29.33 -0.25
N ALA A 39 19.20 30.22 -0.89
CA ALA A 39 17.79 30.38 -0.62
C ALA A 39 17.13 29.02 -0.82
N ALA A 40 16.40 28.56 0.20
CA ALA A 40 15.77 27.25 0.20
C ALA A 40 14.85 27.12 -1.02
N SER A 41 15.07 26.07 -1.81
CA SER A 41 14.27 25.81 -3.00
C SER A 41 12.83 25.45 -2.59
N ARG A 42 11.84 26.08 -3.23
CA ARG A 42 10.41 25.84 -3.02
C ARG A 42 9.81 25.08 -4.23
N PRO A 43 8.83 24.18 -4.05
CA PRO A 43 8.22 23.46 -5.18
C PRO A 43 7.44 24.37 -6.13
N GLY A 44 7.55 24.16 -7.44
CA GLY A 44 6.86 24.89 -8.51
C GLY A 44 7.75 25.86 -9.29
N LEU A 45 7.16 26.55 -10.27
CA LEU A 45 7.84 27.44 -11.22
C LEU A 45 7.24 28.85 -11.18
N LEU A 46 8.06 29.84 -11.56
CA LEU A 46 7.61 31.20 -11.85
C LEU A 46 7.06 31.24 -13.28
N VAL A 47 5.87 31.80 -13.46
CA VAL A 47 5.22 31.93 -14.77
C VAL A 47 5.04 33.39 -15.12
N VAL A 48 5.50 33.78 -16.30
CA VAL A 48 5.20 35.08 -16.92
C VAL A 48 4.39 34.80 -18.18
N ALA A 49 3.13 35.20 -18.18
CA ALA A 49 2.22 35.02 -19.31
C ALA A 49 1.69 36.36 -19.80
N ARG A 50 1.51 36.50 -21.11
CA ARG A 50 1.04 37.74 -21.72
C ARG A 50 0.19 37.50 -22.96
N ASP A 51 -0.76 38.40 -23.17
CA ASP A 51 -1.48 38.56 -24.43
C ASP A 51 -1.03 39.86 -25.13
N ASP A 52 -1.81 40.36 -26.08
CA ASP A 52 -1.57 41.61 -26.81
C ASP A 52 -1.73 42.88 -25.96
N SER A 53 -2.29 42.76 -24.75
CA SER A 53 -2.74 43.89 -23.92
C SER A 53 -2.19 43.87 -22.50
N ARG A 54 -1.90 42.69 -21.94
CA ARG A 54 -1.61 42.47 -20.52
C ARG A 54 -0.48 41.48 -20.35
N SER A 55 0.26 41.65 -19.25
CA SER A 55 1.25 40.71 -18.74
C SER A 55 0.93 40.39 -17.29
N VAL A 56 0.98 39.12 -16.92
CA VAL A 56 0.71 38.62 -15.57
C VAL A 56 1.85 37.72 -15.12
N THR A 57 2.17 37.77 -13.83
CA THR A 57 3.20 36.93 -13.21
C THR A 57 2.60 36.19 -12.03
N PHE A 58 2.75 34.87 -12.01
CA PHE A 58 2.16 34.00 -10.99
C PHE A 58 2.99 32.73 -10.78
N LEU A 59 2.65 31.96 -9.76
CA LEU A 59 3.31 30.71 -9.41
C LEU A 59 2.44 29.50 -9.81
N ALA A 60 3.05 28.53 -10.48
CA ALA A 60 2.40 27.28 -10.88
C ALA A 60 3.21 26.05 -10.41
N PRO A 61 2.57 24.98 -9.92
CA PRO A 61 3.31 23.77 -9.49
C PRO A 61 4.01 23.04 -10.64
N THR A 62 3.46 23.10 -11.85
CA THR A 62 3.98 22.45 -13.05
C THR A 62 3.76 23.38 -14.25
N PRO A 63 4.45 23.15 -15.39
CA PRO A 63 4.14 23.84 -16.64
C PRO A 63 2.93 23.25 -17.37
N ASN A 64 2.31 22.20 -16.82
CA ASN A 64 1.38 21.38 -17.58
C ASN A 64 0.00 22.03 -17.67
N PHE A 65 -0.62 21.97 -18.84
CA PHE A 65 -2.02 22.35 -19.05
C PHE A 65 -2.63 21.70 -20.29
N THR A 66 -3.95 21.58 -20.32
CA THR A 66 -4.77 21.36 -21.52
C THR A 66 -5.93 22.37 -21.52
N LEU A 67 -6.11 23.11 -22.61
CA LEU A 67 -7.08 24.20 -22.74
C LEU A 67 -7.87 24.05 -24.04
N THR A 68 -9.17 24.33 -24.00
CA THR A 68 -10.00 24.47 -25.21
C THR A 68 -9.64 25.76 -25.96
N PRO A 69 -10.07 25.94 -27.23
CA PRO A 69 -9.77 27.13 -28.03
C PRO A 69 -10.12 28.47 -27.36
N GLN A 70 -11.16 28.50 -26.52
CA GLN A 70 -11.70 29.69 -25.87
C GLN A 70 -11.14 29.94 -24.46
N GLN A 71 -10.41 28.99 -23.89
CA GLN A 71 -9.86 29.09 -22.54
C GLN A 71 -8.46 29.71 -22.55
N SER A 72 -8.03 30.28 -21.42
CA SER A 72 -6.71 30.87 -21.25
C SER A 72 -5.97 30.22 -20.08
N ILE A 73 -4.65 30.43 -20.02
CA ILE A 73 -3.81 29.96 -18.91
C ILE A 73 -4.08 30.76 -17.62
N HIS A 74 -4.60 31.99 -17.74
CA HIS A 74 -4.82 32.91 -16.64
C HIS A 74 -6.08 33.75 -16.90
N PRO A 75 -6.93 34.04 -15.88
CA PRO A 75 -8.23 34.67 -16.08
C PRO A 75 -8.16 36.06 -16.71
N GLN A 76 -7.06 36.78 -16.52
CA GLN A 76 -6.89 38.15 -17.00
C GLN A 76 -6.33 38.27 -18.42
N LEU A 77 -6.01 37.15 -19.05
CA LEU A 77 -5.45 37.10 -20.41
C LEU A 77 -6.48 36.54 -21.38
N LYS A 78 -6.49 37.06 -22.61
CA LYS A 78 -7.21 36.49 -23.75
C LYS A 78 -6.71 35.07 -24.06
N PRO A 79 -7.48 34.26 -24.83
CA PRO A 79 -7.06 32.91 -25.19
C PRO A 79 -5.78 32.90 -26.04
N ALA A 80 -5.52 33.94 -26.84
CA ALA A 80 -4.26 34.10 -27.53
C ALA A 80 -3.19 34.64 -26.56
N PHE A 81 -2.31 33.76 -26.08
CA PHE A 81 -1.24 34.12 -25.14
C PHE A 81 0.08 33.44 -25.50
N ILE A 82 1.16 34.01 -24.96
CA ILE A 82 2.45 33.37 -24.82
C ILE A 82 2.80 33.29 -23.33
N ALA A 83 3.55 32.27 -22.95
CA ALA A 83 3.92 32.04 -21.56
C ALA A 83 5.34 31.52 -21.44
N GLU A 84 6.04 31.97 -20.40
CA GLU A 84 7.36 31.49 -20.02
C GLU A 84 7.35 30.97 -18.58
N TRP A 85 7.89 29.77 -18.38
CA TRP A 85 8.13 29.20 -17.06
C TRP A 85 9.63 29.25 -16.78
N THR A 86 10.00 29.69 -15.58
CA THR A 86 11.39 29.74 -15.11
C THR A 86 11.53 29.11 -13.73
N GLY A 87 12.66 28.46 -13.51
CA GLY A 87 13.00 27.80 -12.25
C GLY A 87 14.11 26.79 -12.44
N TYR A 88 13.99 25.65 -11.79
CA TYR A 88 14.92 24.54 -11.87
C TYR A 88 14.16 23.23 -12.01
N ILE A 89 14.81 22.28 -12.68
CA ILE A 89 14.41 20.89 -12.71
C ILE A 89 15.40 20.06 -11.88
N LYS A 90 14.87 19.26 -10.95
CA LYS A 90 15.65 18.36 -10.10
C LYS A 90 15.83 17.02 -10.82
N ILE A 91 17.08 16.72 -11.17
CA ILE A 91 17.48 15.47 -11.78
C ILE A 91 17.83 14.47 -10.67
N PRO A 92 17.12 13.34 -10.55
CA PRO A 92 17.32 12.40 -9.44
C PRO A 92 18.66 11.66 -9.53
N ARG A 93 19.10 11.35 -10.76
CA ARG A 93 20.33 10.61 -11.05
C ARG A 93 21.01 11.21 -12.27
N ALA A 94 22.32 11.43 -12.18
CA ALA A 94 23.10 11.90 -13.32
C ALA A 94 23.02 10.91 -14.48
N GLY A 95 22.90 11.41 -15.71
CA GLY A 95 22.71 10.55 -16.87
C GLY A 95 22.32 11.34 -18.11
N ARG A 96 21.99 10.60 -19.17
CA ARG A 96 21.45 11.14 -20.41
C ARG A 96 19.94 11.28 -20.30
N TYR A 97 19.43 12.45 -20.64
CA TYR A 97 18.01 12.78 -20.60
C TYR A 97 17.56 13.38 -21.93
N THR A 98 16.33 13.08 -22.36
CA THR A 98 15.68 13.74 -23.49
C THR A 98 14.36 14.32 -23.01
N PHE A 99 14.07 15.57 -23.36
CA PHE A 99 12.84 16.27 -22.99
C PHE A 99 11.91 16.42 -24.19
N PHE A 100 10.60 16.34 -23.95
CA PHE A 100 9.58 16.44 -24.99
C PHE A 100 8.45 17.36 -24.53
N ALA A 101 8.10 18.33 -25.37
CA ALA A 101 6.99 19.27 -25.16
C ALA A 101 6.62 19.96 -26.48
N ASP A 102 5.37 20.41 -26.65
CA ASP A 102 5.01 21.36 -27.72
C ASP A 102 5.37 22.80 -27.29
N ALA A 103 6.65 23.00 -26.96
CA ALA A 103 7.23 24.25 -26.47
C ALA A 103 8.76 24.23 -26.61
N HIS A 104 9.40 25.40 -26.63
CA HIS A 104 10.86 25.49 -26.58
C HIS A 104 11.34 25.27 -25.13
N VAL A 105 12.13 24.22 -24.91
CA VAL A 105 12.63 23.83 -23.57
C VAL A 105 14.12 24.07 -23.49
N PHE A 106 14.55 24.84 -22.49
CA PHE A 106 15.95 25.17 -22.24
C PHE A 106 16.38 24.63 -20.87
N ILE A 107 17.46 23.86 -20.85
CA ILE A 107 18.11 23.37 -19.64
C ILE A 107 19.53 23.92 -19.59
N ASN A 108 19.93 24.56 -18.49
CA ASN A 108 21.25 25.18 -18.35
C ASN A 108 21.58 26.15 -19.50
N GLY A 109 20.55 26.85 -20.00
CA GLY A 109 20.66 27.82 -21.10
C GLY A 109 20.68 27.22 -22.51
N ARG A 110 20.75 25.89 -22.65
CA ARG A 110 20.73 25.20 -23.95
C ARG A 110 19.34 24.68 -24.28
N GLU A 111 18.89 24.86 -25.52
CA GLU A 111 17.65 24.25 -26.01
C GLU A 111 17.81 22.73 -26.18
N VAL A 112 16.89 21.94 -25.63
CA VAL A 112 17.01 20.47 -25.49
C VAL A 112 15.77 19.69 -25.93
N GLU A 113 14.76 20.35 -26.51
CA GLU A 113 13.54 19.66 -26.98
C GLU A 113 13.89 18.61 -28.05
N GLY A 114 13.47 17.37 -27.82
CA GLY A 114 13.77 16.21 -28.67
C GLY A 114 15.24 15.76 -28.70
N GLN A 115 16.16 16.49 -28.07
CA GLN A 115 17.60 16.25 -28.14
C GLN A 115 18.15 15.68 -26.82
N PRO A 116 18.92 14.57 -26.85
CA PRO A 116 19.57 14.06 -25.66
C PRO A 116 20.59 15.06 -25.08
N VAL A 117 20.55 15.24 -23.77
CA VAL A 117 21.47 16.08 -23.00
C VAL A 117 22.02 15.32 -21.79
N GLN A 118 23.31 15.47 -21.52
CA GLN A 118 23.94 14.93 -20.33
C GLN A 118 23.69 15.89 -19.16
N LEU A 119 23.10 15.39 -18.07
CA LEU A 119 22.78 16.20 -16.89
C LEU A 119 23.39 15.60 -15.62
N ALA A 120 23.86 16.48 -14.74
CA ALA A 120 24.24 16.12 -13.38
C ALA A 120 22.99 15.93 -12.50
N ALA A 121 23.11 15.11 -11.46
CA ALA A 121 22.09 15.00 -10.43
C ALA A 121 21.95 16.34 -9.67
N GLY A 122 20.74 16.65 -9.20
CA GLY A 122 20.42 17.90 -8.51
C GLY A 122 19.71 18.91 -9.41
N GLU A 123 19.76 20.17 -9.00
CA GLU A 123 19.03 21.27 -9.66
C GLU A 123 19.76 21.72 -10.93
N ASN A 124 19.05 21.72 -12.06
CA ASN A 124 19.49 22.29 -13.33
C ASN A 124 18.53 23.43 -13.70
N THR A 125 19.02 24.55 -14.26
CA THR A 125 18.13 25.66 -14.59
C THR A 125 17.16 25.25 -15.69
N LEU A 126 15.90 25.64 -15.56
CA LEU A 126 14.82 25.33 -16.48
C LEU A 126 14.18 26.62 -16.97
N ARG A 127 14.05 26.74 -18.30
CA ARG A 127 13.18 27.74 -18.94
C ARG A 127 12.34 27.06 -20.01
N ILE A 128 11.04 27.30 -20.02
CA ILE A 128 10.11 26.78 -21.04
C ILE A 128 9.42 27.97 -21.67
N ALA A 129 9.50 28.12 -22.99
CA ALA A 129 8.80 29.18 -23.73
C ALA A 129 7.73 28.56 -24.63
N PHE A 130 6.47 28.92 -24.36
CA PHE A 130 5.30 28.46 -25.09
C PHE A 130 4.64 29.62 -25.83
N ALA A 131 4.28 29.38 -27.09
CA ALA A 131 3.43 30.27 -27.85
C ALA A 131 2.20 29.51 -28.35
N ARG A 132 1.01 30.00 -28.00
CA ARG A 132 -0.23 29.33 -28.42
C ARG A 132 -0.41 29.43 -29.93
N LYS A 133 -0.65 28.30 -30.57
CA LYS A 133 -1.06 28.23 -31.99
C LYS A 133 -2.51 28.74 -32.16
N PRO A 134 -2.80 29.58 -33.17
CA PRO A 134 -4.15 30.10 -33.41
C PRO A 134 -5.18 29.00 -33.69
N GLY A 135 -6.43 29.20 -33.24
CA GLY A 135 -7.60 28.40 -33.63
C GLY A 135 -7.72 27.00 -33.03
N GLY A 136 -6.68 26.48 -32.36
CA GLY A 136 -6.66 25.12 -31.80
C GLY A 136 -6.73 25.04 -30.26
N PRO A 137 -6.95 23.83 -29.73
CA PRO A 137 -6.68 23.55 -28.32
C PRO A 137 -5.19 23.78 -28.03
N ALA A 138 -4.90 24.20 -26.79
CA ALA A 138 -3.54 24.42 -26.34
C ALA A 138 -3.19 23.38 -25.29
N ARG A 139 -2.07 22.68 -25.45
CA ARG A 139 -1.62 21.67 -24.50
C ARG A 139 -0.12 21.78 -24.29
N LEU A 140 0.31 21.78 -23.03
CA LEU A 140 1.69 21.62 -22.63
C LEU A 140 1.76 20.50 -21.60
N GLN A 141 2.64 19.53 -21.82
CA GLN A 141 3.01 18.56 -20.81
C GLN A 141 4.50 18.27 -20.99
N LEU A 142 5.32 18.68 -20.02
CA LEU A 142 6.74 18.35 -20.08
C LEU A 142 6.91 16.87 -19.76
N GLN A 143 7.50 16.13 -20.70
CA GLN A 143 7.86 14.73 -20.54
C GLN A 143 9.37 14.58 -20.62
N TRP A 144 9.90 13.58 -19.96
CA TRP A 144 11.32 13.22 -20.02
C TRP A 144 11.51 11.73 -20.25
N HIS A 145 12.67 11.39 -20.77
CA HIS A 145 13.17 10.03 -20.90
C HIS A 145 14.62 10.01 -20.42
N SER A 146 15.06 8.89 -19.86
CA SER A 146 16.46 8.66 -19.53
C SER A 146 16.84 7.22 -19.83
N ASP A 147 18.14 6.94 -19.91
CA ASP A 147 18.66 5.56 -20.01
C ASP A 147 18.21 4.67 -18.83
N HIS A 148 17.71 5.28 -17.75
CA HIS A 148 17.21 4.56 -16.57
C HIS A 148 15.69 4.34 -16.57
N PHE A 149 14.91 4.99 -17.46
CA PHE A 149 13.46 4.91 -17.43
C PHE A 149 12.80 5.33 -18.75
N ALA A 150 11.64 4.73 -19.05
CA ALA A 150 10.85 5.04 -20.24
C ALA A 150 10.29 6.48 -20.21
N ARG A 151 9.86 6.98 -21.38
CA ARG A 151 9.27 8.33 -21.48
C ARG A 151 8.05 8.47 -20.58
N GLU A 152 8.01 9.54 -19.78
CA GLU A 152 6.93 9.82 -18.84
C GLU A 152 6.77 11.33 -18.58
N PRO A 153 5.62 11.80 -18.08
CA PRO A 153 5.48 13.16 -17.56
C PRO A 153 6.50 13.44 -16.45
N VAL A 154 7.12 14.62 -16.49
CA VAL A 154 8.01 15.06 -15.41
C VAL A 154 7.17 15.24 -14.13
N PRO A 155 7.52 14.55 -13.03
CA PRO A 155 6.74 14.65 -11.80
C PRO A 155 6.82 16.05 -11.21
N TRP A 156 5.75 16.49 -10.55
CA TRP A 156 5.66 17.83 -9.98
C TRP A 156 6.80 18.16 -8.99
N THR A 157 7.28 17.14 -8.27
CA THR A 157 8.37 17.22 -7.30
C THR A 157 9.73 17.54 -7.94
N ALA A 158 9.87 17.39 -9.25
CA ALA A 158 11.07 17.78 -9.96
C ALA A 158 11.12 19.29 -10.23
N PHE A 159 9.99 20.01 -10.18
CA PHE A 159 9.97 21.45 -10.42
C PHE A 159 10.20 22.22 -9.13
N VAL A 160 11.24 23.05 -9.10
CA VAL A 160 11.54 23.92 -7.96
C VAL A 160 11.92 25.32 -8.43
N ARG A 161 11.76 26.29 -7.54
CA ARG A 161 12.13 27.69 -7.74
C ARG A 161 12.87 28.23 -6.52
N ARG A 162 13.61 29.33 -6.71
CA ARG A 162 14.04 30.18 -5.59
C ARG A 162 12.83 30.87 -4.97
N GLU A 163 12.95 31.29 -3.72
CA GLU A 163 11.84 31.87 -2.96
C GLU A 163 11.39 33.21 -3.55
N TYR A 164 10.08 33.35 -3.77
CA TYR A 164 9.40 34.59 -4.17
C TYR A 164 8.19 34.79 -3.24
N PRO A 165 8.38 35.40 -2.05
CA PRO A 165 7.39 35.36 -0.98
C PRO A 165 6.09 36.15 -1.28
N THR A 166 6.05 36.99 -2.31
CA THR A 166 4.95 37.93 -2.56
C THR A 166 4.12 37.66 -3.81
N LEU A 167 4.43 36.62 -4.60
CA LEU A 167 3.73 36.37 -5.87
C LEU A 167 2.46 35.51 -5.66
N PRO A 168 1.36 35.81 -6.38
CA PRO A 168 0.13 35.03 -6.30
C PRO A 168 0.34 33.63 -6.88
N SER A 169 -0.29 32.63 -6.26
CA SER A 169 -0.41 31.27 -6.78
C SER A 169 -1.69 31.09 -7.60
N LEU A 170 -1.77 30.00 -8.37
CA LEU A 170 -3.00 29.61 -9.07
C LEU A 170 -4.21 29.40 -8.15
N ALA A 171 -4.02 29.24 -6.84
CA ALA A 171 -5.12 29.07 -5.91
C ALA A 171 -5.68 30.41 -5.40
N ASP A 172 -5.00 31.52 -5.67
CA ASP A 172 -5.36 32.83 -5.15
C ASP A 172 -6.29 33.56 -6.13
N THR A 173 -7.19 34.36 -5.58
CA THR A 173 -8.07 35.24 -6.37
C THR A 173 -7.23 36.41 -6.87
N VAL A 174 -7.27 36.67 -8.17
CA VAL A 174 -6.49 37.76 -8.77
C VAL A 174 -7.36 39.02 -8.86
N PRO A 175 -6.90 40.18 -8.37
CA PRO A 175 -7.64 41.44 -8.49
C PRO A 175 -7.78 41.88 -9.96
N GLY A 176 -8.97 42.31 -10.37
CA GLY A 176 -9.22 42.89 -11.70
C GLY A 176 -10.22 42.08 -12.56
N PRO A 177 -10.53 42.56 -13.78
CA PRO A 177 -11.54 41.94 -14.62
C PRO A 177 -11.09 40.60 -15.19
N VAL A 178 -11.96 39.60 -15.09
CA VAL A 178 -11.83 38.30 -15.76
C VAL A 178 -12.14 38.48 -17.25
N VAL A 179 -11.18 38.12 -18.09
CA VAL A 179 -11.22 38.23 -19.56
C VAL A 179 -11.53 36.88 -20.20
N SER A 180 -11.09 35.77 -19.61
CA SER A 180 -11.28 34.43 -20.16
C SER A 180 -11.41 33.39 -19.06
N GLU A 181 -12.07 32.28 -19.37
CA GLU A 181 -12.05 31.09 -18.51
C GLU A 181 -10.61 30.58 -18.32
N ALA A 182 -10.24 30.29 -17.07
CA ALA A 182 -8.91 29.81 -16.70
C ALA A 182 -8.98 28.50 -15.90
N PRO A 183 -9.06 27.35 -16.57
CA PRO A 183 -9.22 26.03 -15.94
C PRO A 183 -8.20 25.71 -14.85
N LEU A 184 -6.95 26.13 -15.02
CA LEU A 184 -5.89 25.87 -14.06
C LEU A 184 -6.18 26.56 -12.73
N GLN A 185 -6.44 27.87 -12.76
CA GLN A 185 -6.79 28.61 -11.55
C GLN A 185 -8.08 28.04 -10.92
N ARG A 186 -9.07 27.73 -11.76
CA ARG A 186 -10.36 27.19 -11.30
C ARG A 186 -10.20 25.84 -10.59
N PHE A 187 -9.35 24.95 -11.08
CA PHE A 187 -9.01 23.68 -10.42
C PHE A 187 -8.48 23.91 -9.00
N HIS A 188 -7.47 24.78 -8.87
CA HIS A 188 -6.83 25.06 -7.58
C HIS A 188 -7.77 25.73 -6.59
N GLN A 189 -8.64 26.63 -7.06
CA GLN A 189 -9.68 27.26 -6.23
C GLN A 189 -10.72 26.24 -5.75
N LEU A 190 -11.25 25.40 -6.65
CA LEU A 190 -12.23 24.37 -6.28
C LEU A 190 -11.64 23.31 -5.34
N ALA A 191 -10.42 22.85 -5.59
CA ALA A 191 -9.74 21.90 -4.71
C ALA A 191 -9.52 22.47 -3.30
N ARG A 192 -9.26 23.79 -3.19
CA ARG A 192 -9.17 24.51 -1.92
C ARG A 192 -10.55 24.65 -1.26
N GLN A 193 -11.58 25.06 -2.01
CA GLN A 193 -12.96 25.24 -1.51
C GLN A 193 -13.58 23.94 -1.01
N LEU A 194 -13.29 22.82 -1.67
CA LEU A 194 -13.75 21.48 -1.30
C LEU A 194 -12.81 20.79 -0.28
N ASN A 195 -11.83 21.52 0.27
CA ASN A 195 -10.91 21.02 1.30
C ASN A 195 -10.15 19.74 0.90
N CYS A 196 -9.86 19.52 -0.39
CA CYS A 196 -9.21 18.30 -0.86
C CYS A 196 -7.84 18.07 -0.20
N ILE A 197 -7.10 19.15 0.06
CA ILE A 197 -5.75 19.13 0.66
C ILE A 197 -5.73 18.78 2.15
N GLU A 198 -6.89 18.74 2.81
CA GLU A 198 -6.97 18.27 4.19
C GLU A 198 -6.60 16.79 4.28
N CYS A 199 -6.99 16.02 3.25
CA CYS A 199 -6.86 14.57 3.22
C CYS A 199 -5.89 14.07 2.14
N HIS A 200 -5.87 14.71 0.97
CA HIS A 200 -5.11 14.25 -0.19
C HIS A 200 -3.79 15.01 -0.38
N GLU A 201 -2.76 14.31 -0.83
CA GLU A 201 -1.59 14.95 -1.42
C GLU A 201 -2.01 15.66 -2.72
N LEU A 202 -1.73 16.95 -2.82
CA LEU A 202 -1.96 17.75 -4.03
C LEU A 202 -0.91 18.86 -4.09
N TYR A 203 0.18 18.60 -4.84
CA TYR A 203 1.37 19.47 -4.91
C TYR A 203 2.00 19.77 -3.54
N GLY A 204 1.91 18.82 -2.61
CA GLY A 204 2.38 18.92 -1.24
C GLY A 204 1.71 17.88 -0.35
N PRO A 205 2.26 17.59 0.84
CA PRO A 205 1.69 16.62 1.76
C PRO A 205 0.28 17.05 2.21
N PRO A 206 -0.60 16.08 2.55
CA PRO A 206 -1.88 16.39 3.16
C PRO A 206 -1.70 17.09 4.51
N ARG A 207 -2.68 17.91 4.92
CA ARG A 207 -2.64 18.60 6.23
C ARG A 207 -2.92 17.68 7.42
N ARG A 208 -3.66 16.59 7.20
CA ARG A 208 -3.90 15.54 8.19
C ARG A 208 -2.96 14.37 7.97
N ALA A 209 -2.52 13.77 9.08
CA ALA A 209 -1.77 12.51 9.05
C ALA A 209 -2.73 11.32 8.98
N PHE A 210 -2.35 10.29 8.23
CA PHE A 210 -3.10 9.05 8.09
C PHE A 210 -2.17 7.87 8.36
N GLY A 211 -2.72 6.77 8.88
CA GLY A 211 -1.99 5.50 8.94
C GLY A 211 -1.69 4.98 7.52
N ALA A 212 -0.60 4.23 7.36
CA ALA A 212 -0.12 3.78 6.05
C ALA A 212 -1.18 3.04 5.20
N ASN A 213 -2.10 2.32 5.85
CA ASN A 213 -3.17 1.54 5.19
C ASN A 213 -4.47 2.33 4.98
N GLU A 214 -4.56 3.56 5.49
CA GLU A 214 -5.75 4.41 5.44
C GLU A 214 -5.54 5.72 4.66
N ALA A 215 -4.31 5.98 4.20
CA ALA A 215 -3.97 7.18 3.47
C ALA A 215 -4.80 7.35 2.18
N PRO A 216 -5.45 8.51 1.98
CA PRO A 216 -6.12 8.86 0.73
C PRO A 216 -5.15 8.86 -0.46
N PRO A 217 -5.63 8.56 -1.69
CA PRO A 217 -4.77 8.58 -2.87
C PRO A 217 -4.27 10.00 -3.19
N PRO A 218 -3.05 10.16 -3.74
CA PRO A 218 -2.59 11.46 -4.23
C PRO A 218 -3.45 11.93 -5.42
N LEU A 219 -3.74 13.22 -5.45
CA LEU A 219 -4.53 13.88 -6.51
C LEU A 219 -3.67 14.56 -7.57
N THR A 220 -2.38 14.76 -7.30
CA THR A 220 -1.47 15.51 -8.17
C THR A 220 -1.39 14.99 -9.62
N ASP A 221 -1.42 13.67 -9.80
CA ASP A 221 -1.36 13.03 -11.12
C ASP A 221 -2.68 12.38 -11.55
N ALA A 222 -3.77 12.66 -10.82
CA ALA A 222 -5.06 12.01 -11.06
C ALA A 222 -5.61 12.26 -12.47
N GLY A 223 -5.31 13.41 -13.08
CA GLY A 223 -5.71 13.73 -14.46
C GLY A 223 -5.01 12.90 -15.54
N ASN A 224 -3.75 12.50 -15.32
CA ASN A 224 -3.07 11.56 -16.22
C ASN A 224 -3.46 10.11 -15.93
N LYS A 225 -3.89 9.81 -14.71
CA LYS A 225 -4.24 8.44 -14.29
C LYS A 225 -5.65 8.04 -14.67
N LEU A 226 -6.63 8.90 -14.39
CA LEU A 226 -8.03 8.53 -14.36
C LEU A 226 -8.78 9.00 -15.61
N ARG A 227 -9.77 8.21 -16.00
CA ARG A 227 -10.73 8.56 -17.06
C ARG A 227 -11.74 9.59 -16.54
N ALA A 228 -12.28 10.44 -17.43
CA ALA A 228 -13.30 11.41 -17.05
C ALA A 228 -14.56 10.75 -16.48
N SER A 229 -15.08 9.70 -17.12
CA SER A 229 -16.20 8.91 -16.60
C SER A 229 -15.96 8.38 -15.18
N TRP A 230 -14.75 7.89 -14.90
CA TRP A 230 -14.39 7.42 -13.56
C TRP A 230 -14.26 8.54 -12.53
N LEU A 231 -13.69 9.69 -12.91
CA LEU A 231 -13.65 10.87 -12.05
C LEU A 231 -15.06 11.33 -11.70
N GLU A 232 -15.99 11.34 -12.66
CA GLU A 232 -17.39 11.67 -12.40
C GLU A 232 -18.03 10.67 -11.42
N ASP A 233 -17.83 9.37 -11.65
CA ASP A 233 -18.32 8.32 -10.76
C ASP A 233 -17.82 8.52 -9.32
N VAL A 234 -16.54 8.84 -9.12
CA VAL A 234 -15.96 9.04 -7.79
C VAL A 234 -16.39 10.36 -7.15
N LEU A 235 -16.27 11.47 -7.88
CA LEU A 235 -16.45 12.81 -7.32
C LEU A 235 -17.93 13.16 -7.12
N VAL A 236 -18.77 12.74 -8.08
CA VAL A 236 -20.19 13.11 -8.14
C VAL A 236 -21.08 11.98 -7.63
N ARG A 237 -20.83 10.73 -8.07
CA ARG A 237 -21.72 9.58 -7.77
C ARG A 237 -21.28 8.74 -6.56
N ASN A 238 -20.24 9.16 -5.83
CA ASN A 238 -19.75 8.45 -4.64
C ASN A 238 -19.36 6.98 -4.93
N ARG A 239 -18.78 6.72 -6.11
CA ARG A 239 -18.28 5.39 -6.45
C ARG A 239 -16.98 5.12 -5.69
N ARG A 240 -16.90 3.96 -5.04
CA ARG A 240 -15.72 3.53 -4.27
C ARG A 240 -14.94 2.45 -4.99
N VAL A 241 -13.64 2.65 -5.10
CA VAL A 241 -12.68 1.66 -5.63
C VAL A 241 -12.21 0.66 -4.58
N ARG A 242 -12.20 1.08 -3.31
CA ARG A 242 -11.74 0.30 -2.16
C ARG A 242 -12.87 0.24 -1.13
N PRO A 243 -13.95 -0.53 -1.38
CA PRO A 243 -15.13 -0.53 -0.51
C PRO A 243 -14.84 -0.99 0.92
N TRP A 244 -13.72 -1.68 1.16
CA TRP A 244 -13.32 -2.18 2.48
C TRP A 244 -12.63 -1.16 3.39
N MET A 245 -12.23 0.01 2.88
CA MET A 245 -11.58 1.02 3.72
C MET A 245 -12.59 1.67 4.67
N SER A 246 -12.21 1.88 5.94
CA SER A 246 -13.03 2.57 6.94
C SER A 246 -13.20 4.05 6.65
N LEU A 247 -12.17 4.68 6.07
CA LEU A 247 -12.22 6.08 5.66
C LEU A 247 -13.27 6.26 4.55
N LEU A 248 -14.35 6.96 4.89
CA LEU A 248 -15.38 7.38 3.94
C LEU A 248 -14.92 8.72 3.32
N PRO A 249 -14.76 8.80 1.98
CA PRO A 249 -14.40 10.06 1.36
C PRO A 249 -15.55 11.07 1.53
N ALA A 250 -15.22 12.34 1.78
CA ALA A 250 -16.18 13.42 1.63
C ALA A 250 -16.32 13.73 0.13
N HIS A 251 -17.41 13.27 -0.48
CA HIS A 251 -17.68 13.50 -1.90
C HIS A 251 -18.28 14.89 -2.11
N GLY A 252 -17.81 15.60 -3.13
CA GLY A 252 -18.31 16.95 -3.44
C GLY A 252 -19.62 16.96 -4.21
N GLY A 253 -20.15 15.79 -4.61
CA GLY A 253 -21.42 15.67 -5.33
C GLY A 253 -21.44 16.52 -6.60
N GLU A 254 -22.58 17.16 -6.87
CA GLU A 254 -22.75 18.02 -8.03
C GLU A 254 -21.77 19.22 -8.03
N THR A 255 -21.40 19.74 -6.84
CA THR A 255 -20.42 20.83 -6.72
C THR A 255 -19.02 20.43 -7.20
N ALA A 256 -18.69 19.14 -7.19
CA ALA A 256 -17.42 18.62 -7.72
C ALA A 256 -17.48 18.24 -9.20
N ARG A 257 -18.63 18.34 -9.89
CA ARG A 257 -18.74 17.98 -11.31
C ARG A 257 -17.77 18.76 -12.19
N GLU A 258 -17.57 20.04 -11.88
CA GLU A 258 -16.64 20.90 -12.62
C GLU A 258 -15.19 20.40 -12.52
N LEU A 259 -14.80 19.70 -11.44
CA LEU A 259 -13.45 19.15 -11.31
C LEU A 259 -13.14 18.04 -12.31
N VAL A 260 -14.16 17.36 -12.87
CA VAL A 260 -13.98 16.20 -13.76
C VAL A 260 -13.06 16.49 -14.95
N PRO A 261 -13.34 17.49 -15.81
CA PRO A 261 -12.39 17.87 -16.87
C PRO A 261 -11.15 18.59 -16.32
N LEU A 262 -11.29 19.35 -15.22
CA LEU A 262 -10.22 20.18 -14.67
C LEU A 262 -9.01 19.36 -14.21
N PHE A 263 -9.20 18.12 -13.75
CA PHE A 263 -8.09 17.21 -13.43
C PHE A 263 -7.19 16.96 -14.65
N ALA A 264 -7.78 16.63 -15.81
CA ALA A 264 -7.03 16.43 -17.04
C ALA A 264 -6.39 17.74 -17.52
N GLN A 265 -7.12 18.86 -17.40
CA GLN A 265 -6.63 20.18 -17.78
C GLN A 265 -5.41 20.61 -16.98
N GLN A 266 -5.42 20.49 -15.66
CA GLN A 266 -4.28 20.84 -14.80
C GLN A 266 -3.09 19.88 -14.98
N ALA A 267 -3.34 18.61 -15.32
CA ALA A 267 -2.28 17.61 -15.52
C ALA A 267 -1.58 17.71 -16.88
N GLY A 268 -2.14 18.48 -17.82
CA GLY A 268 -1.76 18.46 -19.23
C GLY A 268 -2.10 17.12 -19.90
N ALA A 269 -3.13 16.43 -19.44
CA ALA A 269 -3.61 15.19 -20.03
C ALA A 269 -4.63 15.47 -21.15
N GLU A 270 -4.87 14.50 -22.02
CA GLU A 270 -5.99 14.58 -22.97
C GLU A 270 -7.33 14.67 -22.21
N LEU A 271 -8.29 15.43 -22.75
CA LEU A 271 -9.62 15.52 -22.16
C LEU A 271 -10.40 14.22 -22.37
N GLY A 272 -11.32 13.92 -21.45
CA GLY A 272 -12.19 12.76 -21.56
C GLY A 272 -11.53 11.46 -21.11
N GLU A 273 -11.65 10.43 -21.94
CA GLU A 273 -11.39 9.04 -21.54
C GLU A 273 -9.90 8.64 -21.62
N GLY A 274 -9.09 9.33 -22.43
CA GLY A 274 -7.70 8.94 -22.70
C GLY A 274 -7.57 7.56 -23.35
N GLU A 275 -6.33 7.05 -23.43
CA GLU A 275 -6.02 5.79 -24.10
C GLU A 275 -6.80 4.59 -23.51
N ARG A 276 -7.34 3.74 -24.39
CA ARG A 276 -7.97 2.45 -24.08
C ARG A 276 -7.22 1.34 -24.80
N ALA A 277 -6.92 0.28 -24.07
CA ALA A 277 -6.47 -0.95 -24.70
C ALA A 277 -7.69 -1.67 -25.30
N GLU A 278 -7.54 -2.20 -26.51
CA GLU A 278 -8.54 -3.09 -27.09
C GLU A 278 -8.47 -4.46 -26.42
N PRO A 279 -9.62 -5.07 -26.05
CA PRO A 279 -9.62 -6.37 -25.41
C PRO A 279 -9.00 -7.44 -26.32
N LEU A 280 -8.36 -8.44 -25.70
CA LEU A 280 -7.95 -9.63 -26.44
C LEU A 280 -9.18 -10.34 -27.04
N PRO A 281 -9.05 -11.00 -28.20
CA PRO A 281 -10.10 -11.85 -28.73
C PRO A 281 -10.51 -12.92 -27.71
N PRO A 282 -11.78 -13.36 -27.66
CA PRO A 282 -12.25 -14.34 -26.68
C PRO A 282 -11.38 -15.61 -26.59
N ALA A 283 -10.92 -16.11 -27.74
CA ALA A 283 -10.05 -17.30 -27.83
C ALA A 283 -8.66 -17.14 -27.15
N GLN A 284 -8.27 -15.93 -26.76
CA GLN A 284 -6.99 -15.63 -26.11
C GLN A 284 -7.16 -15.20 -24.65
N LEU A 285 -8.39 -15.07 -24.15
CA LEU A 285 -8.65 -14.56 -22.80
C LEU A 285 -8.20 -15.53 -21.70
N ASP A 286 -8.29 -16.84 -21.92
CA ASP A 286 -7.81 -17.84 -20.96
C ASP A 286 -6.29 -17.71 -20.75
N GLU A 287 -5.52 -17.62 -21.83
CA GLU A 287 -4.07 -17.41 -21.77
C GLU A 287 -3.71 -16.03 -21.19
N GLY A 288 -4.52 -15.01 -21.43
CA GLY A 288 -4.37 -13.71 -20.77
C GLY A 288 -4.58 -13.81 -19.26
N ALA A 289 -5.65 -14.50 -18.82
CA ALA A 289 -5.99 -14.66 -17.41
C ALA A 289 -4.97 -15.51 -16.63
N LYS A 290 -4.27 -16.45 -17.30
CA LYS A 290 -3.15 -17.18 -16.69
C LYS A 290 -2.07 -16.23 -16.13
N LEU A 291 -1.80 -15.11 -16.79
CA LEU A 291 -0.84 -14.11 -16.28
C LEU A 291 -1.27 -13.47 -14.95
N LEU A 292 -2.56 -13.46 -14.64
CA LEU A 292 -3.10 -12.89 -13.40
C LEU A 292 -3.09 -13.89 -12.24
N GLY A 293 -3.10 -15.18 -12.54
CA GLY A 293 -3.19 -16.27 -11.57
C GLY A 293 -1.85 -16.68 -10.96
N SER A 294 -1.89 -17.72 -10.13
CA SER A 294 -0.73 -18.28 -9.41
C SER A 294 -0.07 -19.49 -10.10
N GLY A 295 -0.50 -19.83 -11.32
CA GLY A 295 0.05 -20.95 -12.09
C GLY A 295 1.37 -20.60 -12.78
N ASP A 296 1.94 -21.58 -13.50
CA ASP A 296 3.20 -21.41 -14.24
C ASP A 296 3.16 -20.21 -15.20
N GLY A 297 4.14 -19.31 -15.07
CA GLY A 297 4.22 -18.07 -15.83
C GLY A 297 3.26 -16.96 -15.38
N GLY A 298 2.45 -17.20 -14.35
CA GLY A 298 1.57 -16.21 -13.72
C GLY A 298 2.31 -15.23 -12.81
N LEU A 299 1.79 -14.01 -12.68
CA LEU A 299 2.33 -12.94 -11.83
C LEU A 299 1.68 -12.92 -10.44
N SER A 300 0.75 -13.84 -10.16
CA SER A 300 0.06 -13.96 -8.87
C SER A 300 -0.65 -12.67 -8.42
N CYS A 301 -1.20 -11.90 -9.36
CA CYS A 301 -1.94 -10.65 -9.11
C CYS A 301 -3.09 -10.83 -8.12
N ILE A 302 -3.77 -11.99 -8.19
CA ILE A 302 -4.88 -12.41 -7.32
C ILE A 302 -4.48 -12.56 -5.83
N THR A 303 -3.18 -12.58 -5.52
CA THR A 303 -2.71 -12.59 -4.13
C THR A 303 -3.07 -11.28 -3.44
N CYS A 304 -3.01 -10.16 -4.17
CA CYS A 304 -3.26 -8.85 -3.59
C CYS A 304 -4.55 -8.23 -4.10
N HIS A 305 -4.95 -8.47 -5.35
CA HIS A 305 -6.10 -7.80 -5.93
C HIS A 305 -7.36 -8.66 -5.89
N ASP A 306 -8.48 -8.05 -5.49
CA ASP A 306 -9.80 -8.64 -5.68
C ASP A 306 -10.05 -8.92 -7.17
N PHE A 307 -10.96 -9.85 -7.47
CA PHE A 307 -11.28 -10.20 -8.84
C PHE A 307 -12.75 -10.61 -8.96
N LYS A 308 -13.53 -9.88 -9.77
CA LYS A 308 -14.98 -10.10 -9.93
C LYS A 308 -15.75 -10.12 -8.61
N GLY A 309 -15.39 -9.22 -7.69
CA GLY A 309 -15.95 -9.15 -6.35
C GLY A 309 -15.49 -10.25 -5.39
N ARG A 310 -14.68 -11.21 -5.84
CA ARG A 310 -14.04 -12.21 -4.97
C ARG A 310 -12.83 -11.60 -4.30
N ARG A 311 -12.64 -11.92 -3.03
CA ARG A 311 -11.54 -11.41 -2.22
C ARG A 311 -10.21 -11.99 -2.70
N SER A 312 -9.17 -11.16 -2.72
CA SER A 312 -7.79 -11.60 -2.94
C SER A 312 -7.35 -12.68 -1.94
N VAL A 313 -6.40 -13.53 -2.34
CA VAL A 313 -5.94 -14.66 -1.51
C VAL A 313 -5.12 -14.20 -0.29
N GLY A 314 -4.37 -13.10 -0.42
CA GLY A 314 -3.49 -12.58 0.62
C GLY A 314 -4.10 -11.47 1.49
N ASP A 315 -3.36 -11.07 2.52
CA ASP A 315 -3.78 -10.07 3.50
C ASP A 315 -3.77 -8.64 2.96
N LEU A 316 -2.84 -8.32 2.06
CA LEU A 316 -2.83 -7.06 1.35
C LEU A 316 -3.96 -7.04 0.33
N ARG A 317 -4.75 -5.96 0.34
CA ARG A 317 -5.92 -5.84 -0.53
C ARG A 317 -5.81 -4.64 -1.46
N GLY A 318 -5.77 -4.94 -2.76
CA GLY A 318 -5.76 -4.03 -3.88
C GLY A 318 -7.11 -4.02 -4.61
N PRO A 319 -7.40 -2.98 -5.41
CA PRO A 319 -8.69 -2.85 -6.09
C PRO A 319 -8.99 -3.98 -7.07
N ASP A 320 -10.27 -4.24 -7.29
CA ASP A 320 -10.73 -5.28 -8.21
C ASP A 320 -10.13 -5.09 -9.61
N MET A 321 -9.43 -6.11 -10.10
CA MET A 321 -8.72 -6.09 -11.38
C MET A 321 -9.67 -5.89 -12.57
N VAL A 322 -10.90 -6.42 -12.51
CA VAL A 322 -11.83 -6.32 -13.65
C VAL A 322 -12.35 -4.90 -13.86
N GLU A 323 -12.15 -4.01 -12.89
CA GLU A 323 -12.52 -2.62 -12.99
C GLU A 323 -11.37 -1.76 -13.54
N MET A 324 -10.12 -2.23 -13.58
CA MET A 324 -8.94 -1.41 -13.92
C MET A 324 -9.06 -0.69 -15.27
N HIS A 325 -9.55 -1.38 -16.29
CA HIS A 325 -9.73 -0.81 -17.63
C HIS A 325 -10.74 0.35 -17.65
N ALA A 326 -11.79 0.29 -16.81
CA ALA A 326 -12.84 1.30 -16.75
C ALA A 326 -12.40 2.58 -16.00
N ARG A 327 -11.32 2.52 -15.21
CA ARG A 327 -10.85 3.64 -14.37
C ARG A 327 -9.55 4.27 -14.85
N ILE A 328 -8.60 3.47 -15.31
CA ILE A 328 -7.23 3.90 -15.53
C ILE A 328 -6.97 4.04 -17.03
N ARG A 329 -6.29 5.13 -17.43
CA ARG A 329 -5.83 5.36 -18.80
C ARG A 329 -4.71 4.38 -19.17
N GLY A 330 -4.72 3.89 -20.41
CA GLY A 330 -3.80 2.83 -20.87
C GLY A 330 -2.33 3.20 -20.73
N ASP A 331 -1.96 4.40 -21.18
CA ASP A 331 -0.62 4.95 -21.09
C ASP A 331 -0.11 5.04 -19.65
N TRP A 332 -0.98 5.41 -18.71
CA TRP A 332 -0.65 5.46 -17.29
C TRP A 332 -0.47 4.07 -16.70
N LEU A 333 -1.38 3.13 -17.02
CA LEU A 333 -1.30 1.76 -16.52
C LEU A 333 -0.05 1.04 -17.05
N ARG A 334 0.35 1.29 -18.30
CA ARG A 334 1.58 0.76 -18.90
C ARG A 334 2.81 1.19 -18.12
N ARG A 335 2.94 2.49 -17.80
CA ARG A 335 4.04 3.02 -16.98
C ARG A 335 4.01 2.48 -15.55
N TRP A 336 2.81 2.37 -14.95
CA TRP A 336 2.63 1.82 -13.62
C TRP A 336 3.07 0.37 -13.52
N LEU A 337 2.70 -0.48 -14.48
CA LEU A 337 3.15 -1.86 -14.52
C LEU A 337 4.67 -1.93 -14.73
N ARG A 338 5.23 -1.06 -15.57
CA ARG A 338 6.66 -1.06 -15.86
C ARG A 338 7.52 -0.84 -14.61
N ASP A 339 7.19 0.18 -13.83
CA ASP A 339 7.91 0.52 -12.60
C ASP A 339 6.97 1.23 -11.60
N PRO A 340 6.25 0.48 -10.75
CA PRO A 340 5.33 1.06 -9.78
C PRO A 340 6.03 1.99 -8.77
N GLY A 341 7.23 1.62 -8.34
CA GLY A 341 8.00 2.35 -7.32
C GLY A 341 8.46 3.72 -7.79
N ARG A 342 8.65 3.88 -9.10
CA ARG A 342 8.94 5.17 -9.73
C ARG A 342 7.75 6.12 -9.73
N ILE A 343 6.53 5.61 -9.90
CA ILE A 343 5.31 6.44 -9.89
C ILE A 343 4.85 6.73 -8.46
N GLN A 344 4.88 5.72 -7.58
CA GLN A 344 4.49 5.86 -6.19
C GLN A 344 5.51 5.17 -5.29
N GLN A 345 6.35 5.99 -4.64
CA GLN A 345 7.34 5.51 -3.68
C GLN A 345 6.67 4.78 -2.52
N GLY A 346 7.24 3.64 -2.11
CA GLY A 346 6.71 2.81 -1.03
C GLY A 346 5.45 2.00 -1.37
N THR A 347 5.05 1.93 -2.65
CA THR A 347 3.97 1.04 -3.08
C THR A 347 4.26 -0.43 -2.75
N ALA A 348 3.22 -1.18 -2.36
CA ALA A 348 3.32 -2.62 -2.13
C ALA A 348 3.32 -3.44 -3.44
N MET A 349 3.02 -2.81 -4.59
CA MET A 349 2.99 -3.50 -5.87
C MET A 349 4.42 -3.84 -6.34
N PRO A 350 4.71 -5.12 -6.64
CA PRO A 350 6.04 -5.53 -7.10
C PRO A 350 6.41 -4.95 -8.47
N ALA A 351 7.70 -4.70 -8.69
CA ALA A 351 8.26 -4.24 -9.95
C ALA A 351 8.55 -5.42 -10.90
N PHE A 352 7.51 -6.14 -11.35
CA PHE A 352 7.65 -7.36 -12.17
C PHE A 352 8.42 -7.16 -13.48
N PHE A 353 8.43 -5.94 -14.01
CA PHE A 353 8.92 -5.62 -15.35
C PHE A 353 10.12 -4.66 -15.37
N SER A 354 10.62 -4.20 -14.22
CA SER A 354 11.69 -3.19 -14.18
C SER A 354 13.00 -3.73 -14.74
N GLU A 355 13.39 -4.95 -14.33
CA GLU A 355 14.64 -5.60 -14.71
C GLU A 355 14.54 -6.42 -16.01
N MET A 356 13.38 -6.43 -16.65
CA MET A 356 13.14 -7.20 -17.87
C MET A 356 13.54 -6.39 -19.12
N PRO A 357 14.09 -7.04 -20.16
CA PRO A 357 14.41 -6.39 -21.42
C PRO A 357 13.22 -5.57 -21.95
N ALA A 358 13.49 -4.36 -22.46
CA ALA A 358 12.45 -3.37 -22.74
C ALA A 358 11.32 -3.92 -23.63
N ALA A 359 11.67 -4.58 -24.73
CA ALA A 359 10.71 -5.16 -25.68
C ALA A 359 9.89 -6.32 -25.08
N GLU A 360 10.50 -7.18 -24.27
CA GLU A 360 9.81 -8.30 -23.63
C GLU A 360 8.80 -7.83 -22.59
N ALA A 361 9.23 -6.90 -21.72
CA ALA A 361 8.34 -6.28 -20.75
C ALA A 361 7.18 -5.59 -21.46
N GLU A 362 7.44 -4.88 -22.57
CA GLU A 362 6.39 -4.15 -23.25
C GLU A 362 5.36 -5.06 -23.93
N ALA A 363 5.79 -6.19 -24.48
CA ALA A 363 4.89 -7.21 -25.01
C ALA A 363 4.01 -7.84 -23.91
N LYS A 364 4.59 -8.14 -22.73
CA LYS A 364 3.84 -8.70 -21.59
C LYS A 364 2.88 -7.68 -20.98
N ILE A 365 3.31 -6.43 -20.82
CA ILE A 365 2.47 -5.33 -20.32
C ILE A 365 1.31 -5.10 -21.30
N ASP A 366 1.56 -5.04 -22.60
CA ASP A 366 0.51 -4.91 -23.61
C ASP A 366 -0.54 -6.03 -23.49
N ARG A 367 -0.08 -7.28 -23.41
CA ARG A 367 -0.96 -8.44 -23.22
C ARG A 367 -1.79 -8.32 -21.95
N LEU A 368 -1.21 -7.89 -20.83
CA LEU A 368 -1.94 -7.66 -19.58
C LEU A 368 -2.99 -6.56 -19.71
N LEU A 369 -2.66 -5.42 -20.32
CA LEU A 369 -3.59 -4.31 -20.54
C LEU A 369 -4.81 -4.76 -21.35
N ARG A 370 -4.56 -5.47 -22.45
CA ARG A 370 -5.61 -6.00 -23.34
C ARG A 370 -6.40 -7.13 -22.70
N THR A 371 -5.79 -7.92 -21.83
CA THR A 371 -6.51 -8.88 -20.98
C THR A 371 -7.47 -8.12 -20.06
N LEU A 372 -6.97 -7.17 -19.27
CA LEU A 372 -7.77 -6.39 -18.32
C LEU A 372 -8.90 -5.58 -18.98
N ALA A 373 -8.73 -5.20 -20.25
CA ALA A 373 -9.75 -4.54 -21.06
C ALA A 373 -11.01 -5.38 -21.31
N ALA A 374 -10.94 -6.72 -21.19
CA ALA A 374 -12.14 -7.57 -21.24
C ALA A 374 -13.01 -7.48 -19.96
N GLY A 375 -12.51 -6.84 -18.89
CA GLY A 375 -13.32 -6.51 -17.72
C GLY A 375 -14.03 -7.72 -17.11
N ARG A 376 -15.36 -7.63 -16.96
CA ARG A 376 -16.19 -8.71 -16.37
C ARG A 376 -16.30 -9.95 -17.24
N ASP A 377 -15.87 -9.91 -18.49
CA ASP A 377 -15.88 -11.09 -19.37
C ASP A 377 -14.65 -11.98 -19.16
N LEU A 378 -13.66 -11.54 -18.38
CA LEU A 378 -12.47 -12.33 -18.10
C LEU A 378 -12.76 -13.65 -17.38
N PRO A 379 -12.16 -14.78 -17.79
CA PRO A 379 -12.25 -16.02 -17.02
C PRO A 379 -11.58 -15.84 -15.65
N LEU A 380 -11.99 -16.65 -14.67
CA LEU A 380 -11.41 -16.61 -13.33
C LEU A 380 -9.95 -17.09 -13.39
N PRO A 381 -8.98 -16.32 -12.88
CA PRO A 381 -7.59 -16.74 -12.85
C PRO A 381 -7.41 -17.96 -11.93
N ALA A 382 -6.53 -18.87 -12.33
CA ALA A 382 -6.15 -20.01 -11.50
C ALA A 382 -5.60 -19.55 -10.14
N GLY A 383 -6.05 -20.20 -9.06
CA GLY A 383 -5.62 -19.91 -7.68
C GLY A 383 -6.56 -18.99 -6.88
N LEU A 384 -7.53 -18.32 -7.53
CA LEU A 384 -8.44 -17.39 -6.84
C LEU A 384 -9.50 -18.11 -5.99
N ASP A 385 -10.01 -19.23 -6.49
CA ASP A 385 -10.96 -20.11 -5.80
C ASP A 385 -10.27 -21.40 -5.28
N ALA A 386 -8.93 -21.45 -5.31
CA ALA A 386 -8.24 -22.51 -4.60
C ALA A 386 -8.63 -22.34 -3.11
N PRO A 387 -9.13 -23.39 -2.43
CA PRO A 387 -9.49 -23.28 -1.03
C PRO A 387 -8.30 -22.63 -0.31
N THR A 388 -8.56 -21.51 0.37
CA THR A 388 -7.62 -20.92 1.31
C THR A 388 -7.06 -22.09 2.10
N ALA A 389 -5.74 -22.31 2.05
CA ALA A 389 -5.13 -23.43 2.74
C ALA A 389 -5.74 -23.52 4.13
N ASP A 390 -6.29 -24.66 4.50
CA ASP A 390 -6.93 -24.79 5.80
C ASP A 390 -5.83 -24.71 6.85
N PHE A 391 -5.61 -23.51 7.38
CA PHE A 391 -4.62 -23.24 8.43
C PHE A 391 -5.13 -23.70 9.80
N LYS A 392 -6.17 -24.56 9.84
CA LYS A 392 -6.65 -25.17 11.07
C LYS A 392 -5.91 -26.47 11.29
N LEU A 393 -5.06 -26.49 12.30
CA LEU A 393 -4.50 -27.73 12.81
C LEU A 393 -5.59 -28.50 13.57
N ALA A 394 -5.60 -29.81 13.40
CA ALA A 394 -6.54 -30.70 14.08
C ALA A 394 -5.82 -31.93 14.65
N ALA A 395 -6.19 -32.30 15.88
CA ALA A 395 -5.75 -33.53 16.52
C ALA A 395 -6.85 -34.59 16.35
N HIS A 396 -6.82 -35.30 15.22
CA HIS A 396 -7.87 -36.28 14.88
C HIS A 396 -7.72 -37.57 15.69
N ASN A 397 -6.60 -38.28 15.49
CA ASN A 397 -6.41 -39.65 15.97
C ASN A 397 -5.30 -39.76 17.01
N GLU A 398 -4.42 -38.76 17.08
CA GLU A 398 -3.25 -38.74 17.96
C GLU A 398 -3.08 -37.36 18.61
N VAL A 399 -2.31 -37.31 19.69
CA VAL A 399 -1.89 -36.07 20.31
C VAL A 399 -0.97 -35.30 19.36
N VAL A 400 -1.35 -34.06 19.06
CA VAL A 400 -0.57 -33.14 18.23
C VAL A 400 0.02 -32.06 19.11
N VAL A 401 1.29 -31.75 18.91
CA VAL A 401 1.98 -30.66 19.59
C VAL A 401 2.42 -29.62 18.56
N HIS A 402 2.08 -28.36 18.80
CA HIS A 402 2.49 -27.25 17.96
C HIS A 402 3.08 -26.11 18.81
N ARG A 403 4.33 -25.72 18.51
CA ARG A 403 4.97 -24.56 19.13
C ARG A 403 4.56 -23.32 18.34
N THR A 404 3.96 -22.36 19.02
CA THR A 404 3.41 -21.17 18.35
C THR A 404 3.26 -20.01 19.32
N PHE A 405 3.00 -18.82 18.80
CA PHE A 405 2.57 -17.69 19.61
C PHE A 405 1.06 -17.80 19.84
N ILE A 406 0.62 -17.69 21.09
CA ILE A 406 -0.80 -17.76 21.44
C ILE A 406 -1.05 -16.77 22.58
N ALA A 407 -2.22 -16.12 22.58
CA ALA A 407 -2.54 -15.09 23.56
C ALA A 407 -2.50 -15.64 25.00
N GLU A 408 -2.18 -14.76 25.97
CA GLU A 408 -2.18 -15.08 27.42
C GLU A 408 -1.18 -16.20 27.85
N SER A 409 -0.15 -16.40 27.02
CA SER A 409 0.97 -17.29 27.25
C SER A 409 2.25 -16.66 26.69
N SER A 410 3.43 -17.12 27.11
CA SER A 410 4.70 -16.56 26.66
C SER A 410 5.01 -16.86 25.18
N PRO A 411 6.03 -16.21 24.59
CA PRO A 411 6.58 -16.59 23.28
C PRO A 411 7.12 -18.04 23.21
N ARG A 412 7.21 -18.75 24.34
CA ARG A 412 7.68 -20.14 24.46
C ARG A 412 6.52 -21.12 24.68
N SER A 413 5.37 -20.83 24.09
CA SER A 413 4.15 -21.62 24.21
C SER A 413 4.18 -22.91 23.39
N ILE A 414 3.60 -23.95 23.98
CA ILE A 414 3.45 -25.28 23.40
C ILE A 414 1.96 -25.65 23.48
N ALA A 415 1.26 -25.52 22.37
CA ALA A 415 -0.12 -25.95 22.27
C ALA A 415 -0.19 -27.46 22.03
N VAL A 416 -1.13 -28.12 22.71
CA VAL A 416 -1.33 -29.57 22.67
C VAL A 416 -2.78 -29.84 22.33
N GLY A 417 -3.02 -30.55 21.24
CA GLY A 417 -4.33 -31.01 20.81
C GLY A 417 -4.47 -32.49 21.11
N PHE A 418 -5.55 -32.88 21.80
CA PHE A 418 -5.90 -34.26 22.06
C PHE A 418 -7.06 -34.69 21.15
N PRO A 419 -7.07 -35.97 20.70
CA PRO A 419 -8.22 -36.55 20.02
C PRO A 419 -9.54 -36.32 20.76
N GLY A 420 -10.61 -36.13 20.00
CA GLY A 420 -11.97 -35.90 20.53
C GLY A 420 -12.24 -34.48 21.02
N GLY A 421 -11.45 -33.49 20.59
CA GLY A 421 -11.76 -32.07 20.77
C GLY A 421 -11.40 -31.46 22.12
N LEU A 422 -10.40 -32.01 22.82
CA LEU A 422 -9.81 -31.38 24.01
C LEU A 422 -8.46 -30.78 23.62
N SER A 423 -8.11 -29.61 24.12
CA SER A 423 -6.81 -28.99 23.84
C SER A 423 -6.35 -28.11 24.99
N CYS A 424 -5.04 -27.89 25.08
CA CYS A 424 -4.45 -27.04 26.10
C CYS A 424 -3.18 -26.34 25.62
N VAL A 425 -2.70 -25.39 26.41
CA VAL A 425 -1.40 -24.74 26.17
C VAL A 425 -0.52 -24.85 27.42
N PHE A 426 0.70 -25.31 27.21
CA PHE A 426 1.77 -25.33 28.19
C PHE A 426 2.78 -24.22 27.87
N ASP A 427 3.09 -23.40 28.86
CA ASP A 427 4.11 -22.37 28.76
C ASP A 427 5.44 -22.93 29.25
N SER A 428 6.41 -23.07 28.35
CA SER A 428 7.72 -23.62 28.71
C SER A 428 8.65 -22.61 29.39
N GLU A 429 8.32 -21.32 29.39
CA GLU A 429 9.03 -20.33 30.21
C GLU A 429 8.56 -20.41 31.67
N ALA A 430 7.24 -20.43 31.88
CA ALA A 430 6.64 -20.58 33.21
C ALA A 430 6.58 -22.04 33.72
N CYS A 431 7.01 -23.02 32.91
CA CYS A 431 6.92 -24.46 33.17
C CYS A 431 5.52 -24.91 33.66
N SER A 432 4.46 -24.31 33.12
CA SER A 432 3.09 -24.47 33.66
C SER A 432 2.03 -24.55 32.57
N LEU A 433 0.92 -25.22 32.88
CA LEU A 433 -0.29 -25.17 32.07
C LEU A 433 -0.92 -23.77 32.18
N ARG A 434 -1.34 -23.16 31.06
CA ARG A 434 -2.01 -21.84 31.07
C ARG A 434 -3.52 -21.93 30.95
N TYR A 435 -4.05 -22.72 30.02
CA TYR A 435 -5.49 -22.93 29.90
C TYR A 435 -5.84 -24.17 29.08
N VAL A 436 -7.10 -24.59 29.20
CA VAL A 436 -7.71 -25.76 28.54
C VAL A 436 -8.99 -25.31 27.83
N TRP A 437 -9.23 -25.84 26.63
CA TRP A 437 -10.44 -25.57 25.85
C TRP A 437 -11.00 -26.85 25.21
N ILE A 438 -12.30 -26.80 24.89
CA ILE A 438 -13.01 -27.84 24.15
C ILE A 438 -13.47 -27.27 22.80
N GLY A 439 -13.29 -28.03 21.72
CA GLY A 439 -13.62 -27.66 20.36
C GLY A 439 -12.63 -28.22 19.34
N GLY A 440 -12.17 -27.36 18.43
CA GLY A 440 -11.03 -27.63 17.55
C GLY A 440 -9.68 -27.33 18.23
N PHE A 441 -8.58 -27.59 17.52
CA PHE A 441 -7.25 -27.40 18.09
C PHE A 441 -6.74 -25.96 17.88
N LEU A 442 -6.22 -25.61 16.70
CA LEU A 442 -5.64 -24.28 16.47
C LEU A 442 -5.89 -23.76 15.07
N ASP A 443 -6.19 -22.47 14.96
CA ASP A 443 -6.10 -21.71 13.73
C ASP A 443 -4.76 -20.96 13.74
N VAL A 444 -3.85 -21.38 12.85
CA VAL A 444 -2.49 -20.83 12.73
C VAL A 444 -2.34 -19.83 11.59
N GLU A 445 -3.44 -19.47 10.91
CA GLU A 445 -3.44 -18.47 9.84
C GLU A 445 -2.68 -17.19 10.24
N PRO A 446 -2.92 -16.57 11.41
CA PRO A 446 -2.25 -15.31 11.78
C PRO A 446 -0.74 -15.43 11.99
N VAL A 447 -0.22 -16.65 12.14
CA VAL A 447 1.20 -16.93 12.34
C VAL A 447 1.87 -17.28 11.02
N TRP A 448 1.15 -17.97 10.12
CA TRP A 448 1.70 -18.56 8.90
C TRP A 448 1.47 -17.71 7.64
N THR A 449 0.55 -16.75 7.67
CA THR A 449 0.30 -15.83 6.55
C THR A 449 0.91 -14.44 6.77
N GLY A 450 0.90 -13.63 5.70
CA GLY A 450 1.39 -12.25 5.73
C GLY A 450 2.90 -12.17 6.01
N ARG A 451 3.29 -11.30 6.97
CA ARG A 451 4.68 -11.19 7.47
C ARG A 451 4.89 -11.98 8.78
N GLY A 452 3.93 -12.83 9.18
CA GLY A 452 3.87 -13.41 10.52
C GLY A 452 3.62 -12.38 11.62
N GLY A 453 3.84 -12.77 12.88
CA GLY A 453 3.76 -11.88 14.05
C GLY A 453 2.40 -11.79 14.74
N GLY A 454 1.36 -12.45 14.21
CA GLY A 454 0.11 -12.67 14.92
C GLY A 454 0.21 -13.80 15.95
N ASN A 455 -0.83 -13.93 16.78
CA ASN A 455 -1.03 -15.10 17.66
C ASN A 455 -1.96 -16.10 16.98
N ALA A 456 -1.63 -17.39 17.05
CA ALA A 456 -2.55 -18.46 16.74
C ALA A 456 -3.81 -18.34 17.61
N LYS A 457 -4.95 -18.81 17.10
CA LYS A 457 -6.23 -18.76 17.80
C LYS A 457 -6.66 -20.14 18.24
N ALA A 458 -7.01 -20.29 19.52
CA ALA A 458 -7.68 -21.48 20.01
C ALA A 458 -9.07 -21.60 19.38
N ILE A 459 -9.38 -22.76 18.77
CA ILE A 459 -10.68 -22.99 18.14
C ILE A 459 -11.59 -23.65 19.17
N GLY A 460 -12.41 -22.88 19.88
CA GLY A 460 -13.40 -23.47 20.80
C GLY A 460 -13.58 -22.68 22.07
N GLN A 461 -14.21 -23.32 23.06
CA GLN A 461 -14.56 -22.69 24.32
C GLN A 461 -13.52 -23.02 25.38
N ARG A 462 -12.90 -21.99 25.96
CA ARG A 462 -12.04 -22.13 27.14
C ARG A 462 -12.87 -22.58 28.34
N ILE A 463 -12.47 -23.69 28.96
CA ILE A 463 -13.13 -24.29 30.13
C ILE A 463 -12.33 -24.08 31.43
N PHE A 464 -11.02 -23.87 31.32
CA PHE A 464 -10.15 -23.67 32.47
C PHE A 464 -9.04 -22.69 32.11
N THR A 465 -8.72 -21.78 33.04
CA THR A 465 -7.56 -20.90 32.99
C THR A 465 -6.80 -21.07 34.29
N ALA A 466 -5.50 -21.37 34.20
CA ALA A 466 -4.65 -21.52 35.37
C ALA A 466 -4.38 -20.16 36.01
N PRO A 467 -4.26 -20.08 37.35
CA PRO A 467 -3.74 -18.91 38.03
C PRO A 467 -2.31 -18.58 37.57
N ASN A 468 -1.88 -17.32 37.74
CA ASN A 468 -0.51 -16.93 37.44
C ASN A 468 0.53 -17.54 38.40
N ALA A 469 0.12 -17.83 39.63
CA ALA A 469 0.93 -18.52 40.61
C ALA A 469 1.32 -19.92 40.10
N PHE A 470 2.58 -20.30 40.23
CA PHE A 470 3.01 -21.66 39.86
C PHE A 470 2.22 -22.68 40.69
N PRO A 471 1.77 -23.83 40.15
CA PRO A 471 0.84 -24.69 40.91
C PRO A 471 1.54 -25.62 41.91
N LEU A 472 2.81 -25.98 41.72
CA LEU A 472 3.52 -26.87 42.65
C LEU A 472 4.18 -26.07 43.79
N ARG A 473 4.07 -26.57 45.02
CA ARG A 473 4.79 -26.10 46.21
C ARG A 473 5.72 -27.22 46.69
N LEU A 474 7.00 -26.92 46.87
CA LEU A 474 8.01 -27.92 47.22
C LEU A 474 8.58 -27.61 48.61
N GLY A 475 8.42 -28.53 49.57
CA GLY A 475 8.98 -28.41 50.92
C GLY A 475 8.26 -27.43 51.87
N SER A 476 7.59 -26.39 51.36
CA SER A 476 6.73 -25.49 52.15
C SER A 476 5.45 -25.16 51.40
N MET A 477 4.32 -25.10 52.12
CA MET A 477 2.99 -24.86 51.56
C MET A 477 2.82 -23.46 50.95
N GLU A 478 3.62 -22.47 51.35
CA GLU A 478 3.52 -21.08 50.85
C GLU A 478 4.62 -20.68 49.87
N ALA A 479 5.64 -21.52 49.67
CA ALA A 479 6.80 -21.16 48.85
C ALA A 479 6.60 -21.58 47.38
N GLU A 480 6.43 -20.59 46.49
CA GLU A 480 6.56 -20.81 45.05
C GLU A 480 8.03 -21.07 44.67
N PRO A 481 8.29 -21.99 43.73
CA PRO A 481 9.63 -22.19 43.22
C PRO A 481 10.22 -20.91 42.64
N LYS A 482 11.48 -20.63 42.98
CA LYS A 482 12.19 -19.43 42.53
C LYS A 482 12.93 -19.64 41.22
N GLN A 483 13.33 -20.88 40.94
CA GLN A 483 14.06 -21.28 39.75
C GLN A 483 13.26 -22.33 38.99
N LEU A 484 12.95 -22.04 37.74
CA LEU A 484 12.29 -22.95 36.82
C LEU A 484 13.19 -23.15 35.59
N ALA A 485 13.44 -24.40 35.23
CA ALA A 485 14.23 -24.73 34.04
C ALA A 485 13.55 -25.82 33.23
N PHE A 486 13.00 -25.43 32.08
CA PHE A 486 12.42 -26.38 31.12
C PHE A 486 13.51 -27.23 30.47
N LYS A 487 13.34 -28.55 30.49
CA LYS A 487 14.30 -29.52 29.94
C LYS A 487 13.82 -30.18 28.64
N GLY A 488 12.55 -30.00 28.26
CA GLY A 488 11.99 -30.49 27.00
C GLY A 488 10.67 -31.25 27.17
N TYR A 489 10.17 -31.81 26.07
CA TYR A 489 9.00 -32.69 26.07
C TYR A 489 9.19 -33.88 25.13
N SER A 490 8.35 -34.90 25.29
CA SER A 490 8.25 -36.03 24.37
C SER A 490 6.80 -36.51 24.30
N LEU A 491 6.35 -36.91 23.10
CA LEU A 491 5.09 -37.62 22.95
C LEU A 491 5.20 -39.02 23.56
N VAL A 492 4.11 -39.48 24.17
CA VAL A 492 4.01 -40.78 24.82
C VAL A 492 3.10 -41.67 23.97
N LYS A 493 3.63 -42.80 23.53
CA LYS A 493 2.89 -43.82 22.78
C LYS A 493 2.07 -44.69 23.72
N SER A 494 0.85 -44.99 23.32
CA SER A 494 0.03 -46.03 23.93
C SER A 494 0.54 -47.44 23.52
N PRO A 495 0.03 -48.51 24.14
CA PRO A 495 0.31 -49.89 23.72
C PRO A 495 -0.10 -50.20 22.27
N ASN A 496 -1.06 -49.47 21.69
CA ASN A 496 -1.49 -49.65 20.30
C ASN A 496 -0.66 -48.83 19.29
N GLY A 497 0.36 -48.12 19.75
CA GLY A 497 1.29 -47.34 18.92
C GLY A 497 0.89 -45.88 18.72
N ALA A 498 -0.34 -45.49 19.03
CA ALA A 498 -0.81 -44.11 18.86
C ALA A 498 -0.22 -43.17 19.94
N MET A 499 0.11 -41.92 19.56
CA MET A 499 0.50 -40.90 20.54
C MET A 499 -0.71 -40.46 21.35
N GLU A 500 -0.77 -40.80 22.64
CA GLU A 500 -1.93 -40.56 23.52
C GLU A 500 -1.73 -39.46 24.55
N ALA A 501 -0.48 -39.06 24.79
CA ALA A 501 -0.11 -38.09 25.81
C ALA A 501 1.18 -37.36 25.45
N VAL A 502 1.48 -36.30 26.20
CA VAL A 502 2.76 -35.57 26.12
C VAL A 502 3.38 -35.49 27.52
N GLU A 503 4.64 -35.88 27.63
CA GLU A 503 5.46 -35.70 28.84
C GLU A 503 6.27 -34.42 28.72
N PHE A 504 6.06 -33.47 29.63
CA PHE A 504 6.92 -32.32 29.86
C PHE A 504 7.91 -32.62 30.97
N ARG A 505 9.17 -32.22 30.78
CA ARG A 505 10.26 -32.35 31.75
C ARG A 505 10.78 -30.98 32.09
N PHE A 506 10.81 -30.65 33.37
CA PHE A 506 11.37 -29.41 33.87
C PHE A 506 11.94 -29.62 35.28
N GLU A 507 12.64 -28.62 35.76
CA GLU A 507 13.22 -28.57 37.10
C GLU A 507 12.66 -27.36 37.83
N ALA A 508 12.30 -27.53 39.10
CA ALA A 508 11.80 -26.48 39.98
C ALA A 508 12.65 -26.47 41.27
N ASP A 509 13.43 -25.42 41.51
CA ASP A 509 14.37 -25.32 42.64
C ASP A 509 15.26 -26.57 42.83
N GLY A 510 15.89 -27.05 41.75
CA GLY A 510 16.76 -28.24 41.76
C GLY A 510 16.01 -29.56 41.65
N VAL A 511 14.68 -29.53 41.67
CA VAL A 511 13.85 -30.72 41.74
C VAL A 511 13.31 -31.10 40.37
N ALA A 512 13.68 -32.28 39.89
CA ALA A 512 13.17 -32.81 38.61
C ALA A 512 11.66 -33.12 38.68
N VAL A 513 10.92 -32.63 37.71
CA VAL A 513 9.48 -32.86 37.53
C VAL A 513 9.24 -33.42 36.14
N LYS A 514 8.54 -34.56 36.09
CA LYS A 514 7.90 -35.05 34.88
C LYS A 514 6.40 -34.83 34.99
N GLN A 515 5.80 -34.17 34.02
CA GLN A 515 4.37 -33.92 33.95
C GLN A 515 3.82 -34.51 32.65
N VAL A 516 2.97 -35.53 32.76
CA VAL A 516 2.30 -36.13 31.60
C VAL A 516 0.90 -35.56 31.48
N LEU A 517 0.59 -34.94 30.34
CA LEU A 517 -0.75 -34.49 29.99
C LEU A 517 -1.42 -35.51 29.07
N ALA A 518 -2.61 -35.96 29.45
CA ALA A 518 -3.42 -36.92 28.69
C ALA A 518 -4.90 -36.54 28.77
N ARG A 519 -5.73 -37.12 27.92
CA ARG A 519 -7.19 -37.01 28.03
C ARG A 519 -7.72 -37.94 29.13
N SER A 520 -8.55 -37.43 30.03
CA SER A 520 -9.23 -38.22 31.05
C SER A 520 -10.39 -39.03 30.43
N ARG A 521 -10.83 -40.10 31.10
CA ARG A 521 -12.04 -40.85 30.69
C ARG A 521 -13.30 -39.99 30.67
N GLY A 522 -13.35 -38.93 31.49
CA GLY A 522 -14.45 -37.98 31.54
C GLY A 522 -14.41 -36.92 30.43
N GLY A 523 -13.45 -36.99 29.50
CA GLY A 523 -13.29 -36.02 28.43
C GLY A 523 -12.56 -34.73 28.83
N GLY A 524 -12.09 -34.65 30.09
CA GLY A 524 -11.25 -33.56 30.60
C GLY A 524 -9.76 -33.81 30.42
N LEU A 525 -8.93 -32.94 31.00
CA LEU A 525 -7.48 -33.07 31.01
C LEU A 525 -7.01 -33.81 32.26
N GLU A 526 -6.19 -34.84 32.10
CA GLU A 526 -5.48 -35.52 33.18
C GLU A 526 -4.00 -35.12 33.17
N MET A 527 -3.50 -34.67 34.33
CA MET A 527 -2.12 -34.27 34.56
C MET A 527 -1.49 -35.22 35.59
N ARG A 528 -0.53 -36.03 35.16
CA ARG A 528 0.19 -36.96 36.04
C ARG A 528 1.58 -36.42 36.32
N PHE A 529 1.88 -36.18 37.59
CA PHE A 529 3.16 -35.68 38.05
C PHE A 529 4.01 -36.82 38.60
N ASN A 530 5.29 -36.82 38.26
CA ASN A 530 6.31 -37.64 38.90
C ASN A 530 7.45 -36.75 39.36
N LEU A 531 7.66 -36.81 40.66
CA LEU A 531 8.51 -35.96 41.45
C LEU A 531 9.85 -36.65 41.82
N GLY A 532 10.15 -37.81 41.24
CA GLY A 532 11.36 -38.58 41.56
C GLY A 532 11.34 -39.13 42.99
N ASN A 533 12.51 -39.42 43.57
CA ASN A 533 12.61 -39.85 44.97
C ASN A 533 12.87 -38.62 45.85
N ARG A 534 11.96 -38.31 46.77
CA ARG A 534 12.09 -37.21 47.73
C ARG A 534 11.42 -37.55 49.05
N THR A 535 11.85 -36.87 50.11
CA THR A 535 11.36 -37.06 51.48
C THR A 535 10.48 -35.91 51.99
N ASN A 536 10.49 -34.74 51.31
CA ASN A 536 9.72 -33.56 51.70
C ASN A 536 8.34 -33.53 51.03
N ASP A 537 7.34 -33.04 51.76
CA ASP A 537 5.97 -32.86 51.28
C ASP A 537 5.88 -31.90 50.08
N SER A 538 4.85 -32.10 49.25
CA SER A 538 4.56 -31.27 48.09
C SER A 538 3.06 -30.94 48.04
N TRP A 539 2.72 -29.76 47.54
CA TRP A 539 1.32 -29.35 47.40
C TRP A 539 1.06 -28.91 45.97
N PHE A 540 -0.17 -29.12 45.51
CA PHE A 540 -0.62 -28.64 44.22
C PHE A 540 -1.77 -27.65 44.43
N ALA A 541 -1.51 -26.37 44.20
CA ALA A 541 -2.51 -25.33 44.26
C ALA A 541 -3.35 -25.35 42.99
N ALA A 542 -4.65 -25.58 43.13
CA ALA A 542 -5.59 -25.47 42.03
C ALA A 542 -7.00 -25.17 42.52
N THR A 543 -7.63 -24.22 41.83
CA THR A 543 -8.99 -23.80 42.09
C THR A 543 -9.90 -24.24 40.96
N ASP A 544 -11.12 -24.62 41.32
CA ASP A 544 -12.22 -24.79 40.38
C ASP A 544 -12.45 -23.52 39.53
N SER A 545 -13.08 -23.69 38.37
CA SER A 545 -13.66 -22.60 37.59
C SER A 545 -15.18 -22.79 37.47
N ASP A 546 -15.88 -21.81 36.91
CA ASP A 546 -17.31 -21.92 36.61
C ASP A 546 -17.62 -23.04 35.60
N LYS A 547 -16.63 -23.45 34.78
CA LYS A 547 -16.80 -24.38 33.65
C LYS A 547 -16.01 -25.68 33.78
N ALA A 548 -15.16 -25.80 34.79
CA ALA A 548 -14.36 -26.99 35.03
C ALA A 548 -14.20 -27.27 36.53
N ARG A 549 -14.21 -28.55 36.88
CA ARG A 549 -13.93 -29.06 38.21
C ARG A 549 -12.52 -29.61 38.24
N VAL A 550 -11.73 -29.20 39.22
CA VAL A 550 -10.42 -29.77 39.49
C VAL A 550 -10.55 -30.85 40.55
N SER A 551 -9.99 -32.04 40.30
CA SER A 551 -10.04 -33.16 41.25
C SER A 551 -8.75 -33.98 41.22
N SER A 552 -8.58 -34.85 42.21
CA SER A 552 -7.46 -35.79 42.28
C SER A 552 -7.92 -37.11 42.87
N PRO A 553 -7.50 -38.26 42.31
CA PRO A 553 -7.66 -39.55 42.97
C PRO A 553 -6.62 -39.78 44.10
N ASP A 554 -5.60 -38.93 44.18
CA ASP A 554 -4.42 -39.11 45.03
C ASP A 554 -4.46 -38.24 46.29
N GLY A 555 -5.57 -37.52 46.53
CA GLY A 555 -5.73 -36.72 47.74
C GLY A 555 -7.01 -35.87 47.73
N GLU A 556 -7.24 -35.19 48.84
CA GLU A 556 -8.37 -34.27 49.03
C GLU A 556 -7.89 -32.82 48.93
N PHE A 557 -8.79 -31.95 48.45
CA PHE A 557 -8.55 -30.51 48.39
C PHE A 557 -8.93 -29.87 49.72
N HIS A 558 -8.00 -29.13 50.31
CA HIS A 558 -8.25 -28.27 51.47
C HIS A 558 -7.96 -26.82 51.08
N ASN A 559 -8.95 -25.93 51.22
CA ASN A 559 -8.83 -24.51 50.87
C ASN A 559 -8.27 -24.26 49.44
N GLY A 560 -8.74 -25.02 48.44
CA GLY A 560 -8.29 -24.86 47.04
C GLY A 560 -6.87 -25.39 46.76
N ARG A 561 -6.34 -26.27 47.62
CA ARG A 561 -5.03 -26.89 47.44
C ARG A 561 -5.12 -28.39 47.67
N LEU A 562 -4.60 -29.17 46.73
CA LEU A 562 -4.40 -30.61 46.86
C LEU A 562 -3.12 -30.88 47.66
N VAL A 563 -3.21 -31.72 48.68
CA VAL A 563 -2.08 -32.09 49.54
C VAL A 563 -1.47 -33.42 49.07
N VAL A 564 -0.17 -33.44 48.74
CA VAL A 564 0.57 -34.65 48.32
C VAL A 564 1.71 -34.94 49.30
N ARG A 565 1.53 -35.94 50.17
CA ARG A 565 2.50 -36.24 51.24
C ARG A 565 3.76 -36.90 50.69
N GLY A 566 4.89 -36.21 50.80
CA GLY A 566 6.15 -36.48 50.09
C GLY A 566 6.89 -37.73 50.57
N ALA A 567 6.73 -38.12 51.83
CA ALA A 567 7.34 -39.34 52.36
C ALA A 567 6.64 -40.64 51.89
N ARG A 568 5.47 -40.57 51.23
CA ARG A 568 4.70 -41.74 50.79
C ARG A 568 4.27 -41.71 49.33
N GLN A 569 4.23 -40.56 48.68
CA GLN A 569 3.67 -40.42 47.34
C GLN A 569 4.40 -39.37 46.51
N THR A 570 5.32 -39.81 45.66
CA THR A 570 6.05 -38.95 44.71
C THR A 570 5.40 -38.93 43.32
N ARG A 571 4.22 -39.54 43.19
CA ARG A 571 3.42 -39.53 41.96
C ARG A 571 1.98 -39.22 42.32
N PHE A 572 1.39 -38.27 41.63
CA PHE A 572 0.01 -37.89 41.84
C PHE A 572 -0.62 -37.36 40.55
N THR A 573 -1.94 -37.37 40.52
CA THR A 573 -2.75 -37.06 39.36
C THR A 573 -3.69 -35.91 39.69
N VAL A 574 -3.82 -34.97 38.77
CA VAL A 574 -4.80 -33.89 38.83
C VAL A 574 -5.65 -33.95 37.58
N ARG A 575 -6.96 -33.88 37.72
CA ARG A 575 -7.92 -33.87 36.62
C ARG A 575 -8.62 -32.53 36.55
N ILE A 576 -8.80 -32.02 35.34
CA ILE A 576 -9.59 -30.84 35.01
C ILE A 576 -10.69 -31.31 34.09
N ASP A 577 -11.86 -31.61 34.68
CA ASP A 577 -13.00 -32.13 33.94
C ASP A 577 -14.03 -31.01 33.69
N PRO A 578 -14.65 -30.93 32.51
CA PRO A 578 -15.72 -29.97 32.26
C PRO A 578 -16.89 -30.19 33.23
N LYS A 579 -17.53 -29.09 33.66
CA LYS A 579 -18.73 -29.12 34.50
C LYS A 579 -20.00 -29.40 33.69
#